data_AF-A0A382HA13-F1
#
_entry.id   AF-A0A382HA13-F1
#
_cell.length_a   1.000
_cell.length_b   1.000
_cell.length_c   1.000
_cell.angle_alpha   90.00
_cell.angle_beta   90.00
_cell.angle_gamma   90.00
#
_symmetry.space_group_name_H-M   'P 1'
#
loop_
_entity.id
_entity.type
_entity.pdbx_description
1 polymer ?
#
loop_
_entity_poly.entity_id
_entity_poly.type
_entity_poly.pdbx_seq_one_letter_code
_entity_poly.pdbx_strand_id
1 'polypeptide(L)'
;MRRLLAEIGHPERHLPPTVHVAGTNGKGSVIAFLRSVLEEAGYRIHVYTSPHLVHFNERIRISGRMINDAELEASLEICVRANQGKPITFFEMTTAAAFLSFARTPANLVL
;
A
#
# COMPACT_ATOMS: atom_id res chain seq x y z
N MET A 1 -3.85 2.16 14.49
CA MET A 1 -2.74 2.32 13.52
C MET A 1 -1.35 2.54 14.14
N ARG A 2 -1.04 3.69 14.77
CA ARG A 2 0.33 4.07 15.19
C ARG A 2 1.07 3.01 16.02
N ARG A 3 0.37 2.38 16.97
CA ARG A 3 0.92 1.28 17.76
C ARG A 3 1.36 0.12 16.87
N LEU A 4 0.49 -0.36 15.98
CA LEU A 4 0.82 -1.47 15.08
C LEU A 4 2.04 -1.14 14.21
N LEU A 5 2.13 0.08 13.67
CA LEU A 5 3.28 0.52 12.89
C LEU A 5 4.59 0.43 13.67
N ALA A 6 4.57 0.79 14.96
CA ALA A 6 5.73 0.65 15.83
C ALA A 6 6.12 -0.84 16.03
N GLU A 7 5.14 -1.72 16.25
CA GLU A 7 5.38 -3.17 16.42
C GLU A 7 5.97 -3.83 15.16
N ILE A 8 5.67 -3.32 13.96
CA ILE A 8 6.19 -3.85 12.70
C ILE A 8 7.41 -3.06 12.18
N GLY A 9 8.03 -2.23 13.02
CA GLY A 9 9.31 -1.58 12.70
C GLY A 9 9.22 -0.32 11.84
N HIS A 10 8.12 0.42 11.93
CA HIS A 10 7.92 1.70 11.23
C HIS A 10 8.09 1.66 9.69
N PRO A 11 7.42 0.75 8.96
CA PRO A 11 7.55 0.64 7.50
C PRO A 11 7.12 1.93 6.77
N GLU A 12 6.24 2.73 7.36
CA GLU A 12 5.83 4.03 6.82
C GLU A 12 6.99 5.04 6.70
N ARG A 13 8.09 4.82 7.43
CA ARG A 13 9.30 5.66 7.38
C ARG A 13 10.31 5.21 6.32
N HIS A 14 10.05 4.06 5.69
CA HIS A 14 10.89 3.46 4.68
C HIS A 14 10.23 3.45 3.30
N LEU A 15 9.16 4.23 3.13
CA LEU A 15 8.54 4.44 1.84
C LEU A 15 9.45 5.30 0.95
N PRO A 16 9.46 5.07 -0.38
CA PRO A 16 10.03 6.02 -1.31
C PRO A 16 9.25 7.36 -1.26
N PRO A 17 9.71 8.41 -1.96
CA PRO A 17 8.97 9.66 -2.05
C PRO A 17 7.49 9.42 -2.38
N THR A 18 6.60 10.06 -1.62
CA THR A 18 5.18 9.71 -1.59
C THR A 18 4.32 10.89 -2.05
N VAL A 19 3.38 10.63 -2.95
CA VAL A 19 2.34 11.58 -3.35
C VAL A 19 1.04 11.16 -2.69
N HIS A 20 0.58 11.89 -1.68
CA HIS A 20 -0.66 11.57 -0.98
C HIS A 20 -1.85 12.31 -1.60
N VAL A 21 -2.77 11.57 -2.22
CA VAL A 21 -3.95 12.14 -2.90
C VAL A 21 -5.20 12.05 -2.02
N ALA A 22 -5.68 13.21 -1.55
CA ALA A 22 -6.94 13.35 -0.82
C ALA A 22 -7.98 14.14 -1.63
N GLY A 23 -9.26 14.03 -1.24
CA GLY A 23 -10.36 14.75 -1.89
C GLY A 23 -11.66 13.93 -1.94
N THR A 24 -12.77 14.58 -2.30
CA THR A 24 -14.08 13.90 -2.36
C THR A 24 -14.16 12.97 -3.57
N ASN A 25 -13.82 13.45 -4.76
CA ASN A 25 -13.93 12.74 -6.03
C ASN A 25 -12.60 12.73 -6.81
N GLY A 26 -12.46 11.84 -7.78
CA GLY A 26 -11.34 11.86 -8.74
C GLY A 26 -10.00 11.30 -8.25
N LYS A 27 -9.84 10.94 -6.96
CA LYS A 27 -8.59 10.39 -6.40
C LYS A 27 -8.02 9.21 -7.21
N GLY A 28 -8.88 8.22 -7.50
CA GLY A 28 -8.49 7.05 -8.30
C GLY A 28 -8.05 7.41 -9.71
N SER A 29 -8.72 8.38 -10.36
CA SER A 29 -8.34 8.87 -11.69
C SER A 29 -7.00 9.60 -11.67
N VAL A 30 -6.76 10.46 -10.68
CA VAL A 30 -5.47 11.15 -10.51
C VAL A 30 -4.34 10.16 -10.32
N ILE A 31 -4.51 9.18 -9.43
CA ILE A 31 -3.53 8.11 -9.21
C ILE A 31 -3.29 7.31 -10.50
N ALA A 32 -4.35 6.98 -11.25
CA ALA A 32 -4.22 6.25 -12.51
C ALA A 32 -3.45 7.03 -13.58
N PHE A 33 -3.72 8.34 -13.72
CA PHE A 33 -2.99 9.20 -14.67
C PHE A 33 -1.53 9.36 -14.28
N LEU A 34 -1.24 9.66 -13.01
CA LEU A 34 0.13 9.77 -12.51
C LEU A 34 0.90 8.46 -12.73
N ARG A 35 0.29 7.32 -12.36
CA ARG A 35 0.89 6.00 -12.56
C ARG A 35 1.22 5.77 -14.03
N SER A 36 0.27 6.01 -14.94
CA SER A 36 0.47 5.77 -16.37
C SER A 36 1.62 6.59 -16.94
N VAL A 37 1.70 7.88 -16.62
CA VAL A 37 2.77 8.76 -17.11
C VAL A 37 4.14 8.37 -16.53
N LEU A 38 4.19 8.05 -15.23
CA LEU A 38 5.44 7.70 -14.57
C LEU A 38 5.95 6.32 -14.99
N GLU A 39 5.08 5.32 -15.14
CA GLU A 39 5.45 3.99 -15.62
C GLU A 39 5.95 4.06 -17.08
N GLU A 40 5.32 4.85 -17.94
CA GLU A 40 5.79 5.08 -19.33
C GLU A 40 7.16 5.76 -19.36
N ALA A 41 7.44 6.65 -18.40
CA ALA A 41 8.75 7.26 -18.22
C ALA A 41 9.81 6.31 -17.60
N GLY A 42 9.49 5.03 -17.40
CA GLY A 42 10.41 4.01 -16.89
C GLY A 42 10.53 3.95 -15.37
N TYR A 43 9.68 4.66 -14.62
CA TYR A 43 9.69 4.60 -13.16
C TYR A 43 8.93 3.37 -12.65
N ARG A 44 9.43 2.77 -11.57
CA ARG A 44 8.75 1.73 -10.81
C ARG A 44 7.89 2.38 -9.73
N ILE A 45 6.59 2.14 -9.76
CA ILE A 45 5.62 2.85 -8.92
C ILE A 45 4.87 1.85 -8.02
N HIS A 46 4.78 2.18 -6.74
CA HIS A 46 3.82 1.57 -5.82
C HIS A 46 2.50 2.34 -5.86
N VAL A 47 1.37 1.66 -5.68
CA VAL A 47 0.05 2.29 -5.62
C VAL A 47 -0.76 1.73 -4.48
N TYR A 48 -1.37 2.61 -3.69
CA TYR A 48 -2.41 2.27 -2.71
C TYR A 48 -3.73 2.99 -2.99
N THR A 49 -4.77 2.22 -3.34
CA THR A 49 -6.11 2.75 -3.67
C THR A 49 -7.21 2.06 -2.88
N SER A 50 -8.36 2.72 -2.80
CA SER A 50 -9.59 2.13 -2.27
C SER A 50 -10.84 2.82 -2.82
N PRO A 51 -11.99 2.11 -2.91
CA PRO A 51 -12.15 0.66 -2.73
C PRO A 51 -11.58 -0.14 -3.92
N HIS A 52 -11.73 -1.47 -3.88
CA HIS A 52 -11.55 -2.35 -5.06
C HIS A 52 -12.89 -2.58 -5.74
N LEU A 53 -12.86 -3.07 -6.98
CA LEU A 53 -14.06 -3.45 -7.73
C LEU A 53 -14.36 -4.95 -7.61
N VAL A 54 -13.38 -5.81 -7.90
CA VAL A 54 -13.58 -7.28 -7.95
C VAL A 54 -12.66 -7.98 -6.97
N HIS A 55 -11.36 -7.71 -7.05
CA HIS A 55 -10.34 -8.36 -6.25
C HIS A 55 -9.75 -7.39 -5.24
N PHE A 56 -9.64 -7.83 -3.99
CA PHE A 56 -9.06 -7.00 -2.93
C PHE A 56 -7.65 -6.48 -3.30
N ASN A 57 -6.87 -7.30 -4.00
CA ASN A 57 -5.50 -7.02 -4.45
C ASN A 57 -5.41 -5.78 -5.36
N GLU A 58 -6.51 -5.37 -6.00
CA GLU A 58 -6.56 -4.13 -6.79
C GLU A 58 -6.14 -2.89 -5.98
N ARG A 59 -6.32 -2.94 -4.66
CA ARG A 59 -5.92 -1.87 -3.74
C ARG A 59 -4.41 -1.65 -3.68
N ILE A 60 -3.59 -2.65 -4.01
CA ILE A 60 -2.15 -2.62 -3.76
C ILE A 60 -1.40 -3.05 -5.02
N ARG A 61 -0.62 -2.13 -5.60
CA ARG A 61 0.37 -2.45 -6.63
C ARG A 61 1.77 -2.22 -6.06
N ILE A 62 2.64 -3.19 -6.25
CA ILE A 62 4.02 -3.17 -5.83
C ILE A 62 4.89 -3.08 -7.08
N SER A 63 5.64 -1.99 -7.24
CA SER A 63 6.62 -1.81 -8.33
C SER A 63 6.01 -2.10 -9.72
N GLY A 64 4.82 -1.58 -9.98
CA GLY A 64 4.10 -1.68 -11.26
C GLY A 64 3.15 -2.89 -11.39
N ARG A 65 3.29 -3.92 -10.56
CA ARG A 65 2.43 -5.12 -10.61
C ARG A 65 1.43 -5.17 -9.46
N MET A 66 0.27 -5.77 -9.67
CA MET A 66 -0.66 -6.08 -8.58
C MET A 66 0.00 -7.07 -7.60
N ILE A 67 -0.23 -6.88 -6.30
CA ILE A 67 0.19 -7.85 -5.29
C ILE A 67 -0.57 -9.17 -5.51
N ASN A 68 0.10 -10.33 -5.39
CA ASN A 68 -0.61 -11.62 -5.44
C ASN A 68 -1.09 -12.04 -4.04
N ASP A 69 -1.93 -13.07 -3.98
CA ASP A 69 -2.55 -13.50 -2.72
C ASP A 69 -1.52 -13.94 -1.67
N ALA A 70 -0.50 -14.69 -2.07
CA ALA A 70 0.54 -15.17 -1.15
C ALA A 70 1.37 -14.02 -0.55
N GLU A 71 1.71 -13.01 -1.35
CA GLU A 71 2.44 -11.82 -0.89
C GLU A 71 1.60 -10.95 0.06
N LEU A 72 0.31 -10.82 -0.26
CA LEU A 72 -0.65 -10.11 0.56
C LEU A 72 -0.87 -10.82 1.89
N GLU A 73 -1.10 -12.13 1.85
CA GLU A 73 -1.27 -12.98 3.02
C GLU A 73 -0.06 -12.89 3.93
N ALA A 74 1.16 -13.05 3.39
CA ALA A 74 2.39 -12.94 4.17
C ALA A 74 2.53 -11.57 4.88
N SER A 75 2.11 -10.48 4.23
CA SER A 75 2.14 -9.15 4.84
C SER A 75 1.06 -8.97 5.91
N LEU A 76 -0.15 -9.48 5.67
CA LEU A 76 -1.26 -9.45 6.62
C LEU A 76 -0.96 -10.30 7.85
N GLU A 77 -0.41 -11.50 7.70
CA GLU A 77 -0.05 -12.38 8.81
C GLU A 77 0.91 -11.70 9.80
N ILE A 78 1.92 -10.99 9.28
CA ILE A 78 2.86 -10.23 10.10
C ILE A 78 2.12 -9.15 10.89
N CYS A 79 1.26 -8.38 10.22
CA CYS A 79 0.47 -7.33 10.86
C CYS A 79 -0.51 -7.89 11.90
N VAL A 80 -1.19 -9.00 11.60
CA VAL A 80 -2.14 -9.67 12.52
C VAL A 80 -1.41 -10.18 13.76
N ARG A 81 -0.27 -10.86 13.58
CA ARG A 81 0.54 -11.38 14.69
C ARG A 81 1.05 -10.24 15.58
N ALA A 82 1.58 -9.17 14.98
CA ALA A 82 2.03 -7.98 15.71
C ALA A 82 0.88 -7.22 16.39
N ASN A 83 -0.34 -7.31 15.85
CA ASN A 83 -1.50 -6.65 16.43
C ASN A 83 -1.99 -7.30 17.73
N GLN A 84 -1.71 -8.59 17.95
CA GLN A 84 -2.03 -9.33 19.19
C GLN A 84 -3.52 -9.23 19.61
N GLY A 85 -4.44 -9.34 18.65
CA GLY A 85 -5.89 -9.31 18.91
C GLY A 85 -6.45 -7.97 19.40
N LYS A 86 -5.63 -6.91 19.47
CA LYS A 86 -6.08 -5.57 19.88
C LYS A 86 -7.02 -4.96 18.81
N PRO A 87 -7.93 -4.05 19.18
CA PRO A 87 -8.83 -3.43 18.22
C PRO A 87 -8.08 -2.73 17.07
N ILE A 88 -8.52 -3.01 15.85
CA ILE A 88 -8.01 -2.39 14.63
C ILE A 88 -9.08 -2.47 13.55
N THR A 89 -9.23 -1.41 12.76
CA THR A 89 -10.17 -1.44 11.64
C THR A 89 -9.60 -2.20 10.46
N PHE A 90 -10.49 -2.65 9.56
CA PHE A 90 -10.09 -3.22 8.28
C PHE A 90 -9.13 -2.30 7.52
N PHE A 91 -9.49 -1.02 7.38
CA PHE A 91 -8.66 -0.07 6.62
C PHE A 91 -7.27 0.14 7.25
N GLU A 92 -7.17 0.19 8.57
CA GLU A 92 -5.86 0.31 9.23
C GLU A 92 -5.00 -0.94 9.04
N MET A 93 -5.58 -2.14 9.15
CA MET A 93 -4.86 -3.39 8.94
C MET A 93 -4.33 -3.47 7.50
N THR A 94 -5.18 -3.17 6.51
CA THR A 94 -4.79 -3.22 5.10
C THR A 94 -3.74 -2.17 4.76
N THR A 95 -3.83 -0.97 5.36
CA THR A 95 -2.83 0.08 5.17
C THR A 95 -1.48 -0.33 5.75
N ALA A 96 -1.45 -0.97 6.93
CA ALA A 96 -0.21 -1.44 7.54
C ALA A 96 0.47 -2.52 6.67
N ALA A 97 -0.30 -3.45 6.12
CA ALA A 97 0.21 -4.48 5.22
C ALA A 97 0.73 -3.89 3.89
N ALA A 98 0.05 -2.87 3.35
CA ALA A 98 0.52 -2.14 2.17
C ALA A 98 1.87 -1.44 2.43
N PHE A 99 2.00 -0.70 3.54
CA PHE A 99 3.27 -0.06 3.91
C PHE A 99 4.39 -1.07 4.09
N LEU A 100 4.12 -2.20 4.74
CA LEU A 100 5.11 -3.26 4.91
C LEU A 100 5.57 -3.82 3.55
N SER A 101 4.65 -4.03 2.62
CA SER A 101 4.94 -4.50 1.27
C SER A 101 5.79 -3.49 0.48
N PHE A 102 5.45 -2.21 0.57
CA PHE A 102 6.17 -1.13 -0.11
C PHE A 102 7.58 -0.92 0.44
N ALA A 103 7.74 -0.94 1.77
CA ALA A 103 9.04 -0.78 2.42
C ALA A 103 10.03 -1.91 2.07
N ARG A 104 9.51 -3.10 1.74
CA ARG A 104 10.32 -4.28 1.37
C ARG A 104 10.69 -4.35 -0.11
N THR A 105 10.02 -3.58 -0.96
CA THR A 105 10.23 -3.64 -2.41
C THR A 105 10.70 -2.28 -2.93
N PRO A 106 11.87 -2.18 -3.56
CA PRO A 106 12.33 -0.93 -4.13
C PRO A 106 11.37 -0.39 -5.19
N ALA A 107 11.04 0.90 -5.11
CA ALA A 107 10.31 1.65 -6.12
C ALA A 107 10.78 3.10 -6.08
N ASN A 108 10.47 3.85 -7.14
CA ASN A 108 10.83 5.26 -7.25
C ASN A 108 9.82 6.16 -6.51
N LEU A 109 8.55 5.76 -6.46
CA LEU A 109 7.46 6.55 -5.86
C LEU A 109 6.36 5.64 -5.28
N VAL A 110 5.62 6.17 -4.30
CA VAL A 110 4.30 5.65 -3.89
C VAL A 110 3.23 6.68 -4.21
N LEU A 111 2.14 6.22 -4.81
CA LEU A 111 0.91 6.98 -5.09
C LEU A 111 -0.25 6.50 -4.21
#